data_AF-A0A7K3Y0W2-F1
#
_entry.id   AF-A0A7K3Y0W2-F1
#
_cell.length_a   1.000
_cell.length_b   1.000
_cell.length_c   1.000
_cell.angle_alpha   90.00
_cell.angle_beta   90.00
_cell.angle_gamma   90.00
#
_symmetry.space_group_name_H-M   'P 1'
#
loop_
_entity.id
_entity.type
_entity.pdbx_description
1 polymer ?
#
loop_
_entity_poly.entity_id
_entity_poly.type
_entity_poly.pdbx_seq_one_letter_code
_entity_poly.pdbx_strand_id
1 'polypeptide(L)' 'MSPRQTDVADMQCWLLRMAQVAWHMPAKDVAMLFRDQGVFDYIDDLYGLLHVSSYQSALGDVEKYLQARGALPC' A
#
# COMPACT_ATOMS: atom_id res chain seq x y z
N MET A 1 16.99 -4.00 11.86
CA MET A 1 15.72 -4.47 11.28
C MET A 1 15.82 -5.95 11.04
N SER A 2 14.75 -6.71 11.29
CA SER A 2 14.67 -8.11 10.89
C SER A 2 14.43 -8.21 9.37
N PRO A 3 14.71 -9.37 8.73
CA PRO A 3 14.40 -9.58 7.31
C PRO A 3 12.95 -9.22 6.96
N ARG A 4 11.98 -9.68 7.77
CA ARG A 4 10.56 -9.33 7.61
C ARG A 4 10.32 -7.81 7.63
N GLN A 5 10.98 -7.08 8.53
CA GLN A 5 10.81 -5.62 8.59
C GLN A 5 11.36 -4.92 7.34
N THR A 6 12.47 -5.41 6.78
CA THR A 6 13.01 -4.92 5.50
C THR A 6 12.05 -5.23 4.36
N ASP A 7 11.54 -6.47 4.28
CA ASP A 7 10.62 -6.87 3.22
C ASP A 7 9.29 -6.09 3.26
N VAL A 8 8.74 -5.85 4.46
CA VAL A 8 7.56 -5.01 4.64
C VAL A 8 7.83 -3.58 4.20
N ALA A 9 8.96 -2.99 4.58
CA ALA A 9 9.32 -1.64 4.17
C ALA A 9 9.49 -1.51 2.65
N ASP A 10 10.12 -2.50 2.01
CA ASP A 10 10.27 -2.56 0.55
C ASP A 10 8.90 -2.68 -0.13
N MET A 11 8.02 -3.53 0.39
CA MET A 11 6.67 -3.71 -0.13
C MET A 11 5.84 -2.43 -0.01
N GLN A 12 5.89 -1.75 1.14
CA GLN A 12 5.24 -0.46 1.36
C GLN A 12 5.75 0.60 0.37
N CYS A 13 7.06 0.65 0.13
CA CYS A 13 7.66 1.56 -0.86
C CYS A 13 7.17 1.26 -2.28
N TRP A 14 7.12 -0.01 -2.68
CA TRP A 14 6.66 -0.42 -4.00
C TRP A 14 5.18 -0.12 -4.22
N LEU A 15 4.33 -0.43 -3.25
CA LEU A 15 2.89 -0.17 -3.35
C LEU A 15 2.60 1.33 -3.42
N LEU A 16 3.31 2.14 -2.63
CA LEU A 16 3.23 3.60 -2.72
C LEU A 16 3.63 4.08 -4.12
N ARG A 17 4.73 3.57 -4.68
CA ARG A 17 5.19 3.94 -6.02
C ARG A 17 4.20 3.52 -7.10
N MET A 18 3.59 2.36 -6.98
CA MET A 18 2.59 1.90 -7.95
C MET A 18 1.31 2.72 -7.86
N ALA A 19 0.82 2.99 -6.66
CA ALA A 19 -0.32 3.88 -6.41
C ALA A 19 -0.07 5.29 -6.97
N GLN A 20 1.13 5.84 -6.78
CA GLN A 20 1.55 7.12 -7.36
C GLN A 20 1.32 7.16 -8.88
N VAL A 21 1.73 6.10 -9.59
CA VAL A 21 1.60 6.01 -11.05
C VAL A 21 0.14 5.77 -11.44
N ALA A 22 -0.55 4.86 -10.77
CA ALA A 22 -1.93 4.51 -11.08
C ALA A 22 -2.89 5.69 -10.89
N TRP A 23 -2.75 6.43 -9.80
CA TRP A 23 -3.66 7.51 -9.42
C TRP A 23 -3.19 8.89 -9.87
N HIS A 24 -2.11 8.95 -10.67
CA HIS A 24 -1.51 10.20 -11.17
C HIS A 24 -1.28 11.24 -10.05
N MET A 25 -0.92 10.76 -8.87
CA MET A 25 -0.85 11.54 -7.64
C MET A 25 0.62 11.73 -7.22
N PRO A 26 1.02 12.88 -6.66
CA PRO A 26 2.35 13.04 -6.10
C PRO A 26 2.64 12.01 -5.00
N ALA A 27 3.87 11.48 -4.95
CA ALA A 27 4.24 10.45 -3.97
C ALA A 27 3.98 10.88 -2.52
N LYS A 28 4.14 12.18 -2.23
CA LYS A 28 3.84 12.77 -0.91
C LYS A 28 2.36 12.63 -0.56
N ASP A 29 1.46 12.86 -1.52
CA ASP A 29 0.03 12.83 -1.27
C ASP A 29 -0.46 11.39 -1.09
N VAL A 30 0.10 10.44 -1.86
CA VAL A 30 -0.10 9.00 -1.63
C VAL A 30 0.41 8.58 -0.26
N ALA A 31 1.60 9.05 0.16
CA ALA A 31 2.15 8.74 1.48
C ALA A 31 1.26 9.26 2.61
N MET A 32 0.71 10.48 2.47
CA MET A 32 -0.23 11.06 3.43
C MET A 32 -1.52 10.24 3.47
N LEU A 33 -2.08 9.89 2.32
CA LEU A 33 -3.26 9.02 2.25
C LEU A 33 -3.02 7.67 2.91
N PHE A 34 -1.90 7.01 2.61
CA PHE A 34 -1.56 5.70 3.17
C PHE A 34 -1.44 5.77 4.69
N ARG A 35 -0.80 6.83 5.21
CA ARG A 35 -0.69 7.05 6.66
C ARG A 35 -2.06 7.33 7.29
N ASP A 36 -2.82 8.28 6.73
CA ASP A 36 -4.06 8.76 7.33
C ASP A 36 -5.17 7.69 7.28
N GLN A 37 -5.09 6.77 6.31
CA GLN A 37 -6.01 5.64 6.18
C GLN A 37 -5.49 4.35 6.83
N GLY A 38 -4.28 4.33 7.40
CA GLY A 38 -3.71 3.11 8.03
C GLY A 38 -3.33 2.01 7.03
N VAL A 39 -2.98 2.37 5.79
CA VAL A 39 -2.57 1.42 4.74
C VAL A 39 -1.23 0.77 5.07
N PHE A 40 -0.30 1.50 5.69
CA PHE A 40 0.98 0.93 6.09
C PHE A 40 0.82 -0.18 7.13
N ASP A 41 -0.04 0.03 8.13
CA ASP A 41 -0.39 -0.96 9.13
C ASP A 41 -1.12 -2.15 8.49
N TYR A 42 -2.06 -1.90 7.57
CA TYR A 42 -2.72 -2.94 6.79
C TYR A 42 -1.73 -3.83 6.01
N ILE A 43 -0.72 -3.25 5.37
CA ILE A 43 0.32 -3.99 4.65
C ILE A 43 1.17 -4.82 5.62
N ASP A 44 1.51 -4.28 6.79
CA ASP A 44 2.30 -5.00 7.80
C ASP A 44 1.51 -6.18 8.39
N ASP A 45 0.26 -5.94 8.79
CA ASP A 45 -0.63 -6.95 9.38
C ASP A 45 -0.90 -8.10 8.41
N LEU A 46 -1.07 -7.79 7.12
CA LEU A 46 -1.38 -8.77 6.08
C LEU A 46 -0.17 -9.19 5.25
N TYR A 47 1.05 -8.85 5.67
CA TYR A 47 2.28 -9.18 4.93
C TYR A 47 2.33 -10.67 4.55
N GLY A 48 1.95 -11.57 5.45
CA GLY A 48 1.91 -13.02 5.22
C GLY A 48 1.04 -13.46 4.03
N LEU A 49 0.00 -12.69 3.70
CA LEU A 49 -0.88 -12.94 2.54
C LEU A 49 -0.44 -12.14 1.31
N LEU A 50 0.00 -10.90 1.52
CA LEU A 50 0.32 -9.99 0.43
C LEU A 50 1.66 -10.34 -0.24
N HIS A 51 2.67 -10.79 0.52
CA HIS A 51 4.01 -11.06 -0.02
C HIS A 51 4.09 -12.25 -1.00
N VAL A 52 3.10 -13.16 -0.95
CA VAL A 52 2.99 -14.28 -1.91
C VAL A 52 2.24 -13.89 -3.19
N SER A 53 1.64 -12.71 -3.22
CA SER A 53 0.87 -12.19 -4.35
C SER A 53 1.72 -11.25 -5.21
N SER A 54 1.29 -11.02 -6.46
CA SER A 54 1.93 -9.98 -7.28
C SER A 54 1.67 -8.59 -6.69
N TYR A 55 2.59 -7.64 -6.90
CA TYR A 55 2.37 -6.26 -6.46
C TYR A 55 1.12 -5.62 -7.08
N GLN A 56 0.72 -6.03 -8.29
CA GLN A 56 -0.55 -5.61 -8.89
C GLN A 56 -1.75 -6.11 -8.07
N SER A 57 -1.73 -7.36 -7.62
CA SER A 57 -2.77 -7.92 -6.75
C SER A 57 -2.82 -7.20 -5.41
N ALA A 58 -1.66 -6.99 -4.78
CA ALA A 58 -1.56 -6.28 -3.51
C ALA A 58 -2.03 -4.82 -3.62
N LEU A 59 -1.74 -4.12 -4.73
CA LEU A 59 -2.29 -2.79 -4.98
C LEU A 59 -3.81 -2.83 -5.09
N GLY A 60 -4.38 -3.81 -5.80
CA GLY A 60 -5.83 -3.98 -5.90
C GLY A 60 -6.50 -4.23 -4.55
N ASP A 61 -5.82 -4.90 -3.61
CA ASP A 61 -6.32 -5.08 -2.24
C ASP A 61 -6.23 -3.78 -1.42
N VAL A 62 -5.17 -2.99 -1.60
CA VAL A 62 -5.08 -1.62 -1.04
C VAL A 62 -6.20 -0.73 -1.61
N GLU A 63 -6.51 -0.83 -2.91
CA GLU A 63 -7.59 -0.06 -3.53
C GLU A 63 -8.96 -0.43 -2.97
N LYS A 64 -9.25 -1.73 -2.79
CA LYS A 64 -10.48 -2.19 -2.12
C LYS A 64 -10.54 -1.70 -0.67
N TYR A 65 -9.41 -1.76 0.05
CA TYR A 65 -9.32 -1.27 1.43
C TYR A 65 -9.67 0.22 1.52
N LEU A 66 -9.12 1.05 0.62
CA LEU A 66 -9.41 2.47 0.53
C LEU A 66 -10.84 2.75 0.06
N GLN A 67 -11.36 1.97 -0.89
CA GLN A 67 -12.73 2.10 -1.40
C GLN A 67 -13.76 1.84 -0.30
N ALA A 68 -13.56 0.80 0.53
CA ALA A 68 -14.42 0.49 1.66
C ALA A 68 -14.48 1.63 2.71
N ARG A 69 -13.45 2.48 2.74
CA ARG A 69 -13.35 3.68 3.59
C ARG A 69 -13.81 4.96 2.90
N GLY A 70 -14.20 4.91 1.63
CA GLY A 70 -14.53 6.09 0.83
C GLY A 70 -13.34 7.02 0.57
N ALA A 71 -12.12 6.48 0.60
CA ALA A 71 -10.87 7.23 0.51
C ALA A 71 -10.05 6.92 -0.77
N LEU A 72 -10.57 6.06 -1.65
CA LEU A 72 -9.91 5.78 -2.94
C LEU A 72 -9.96 7.06 -3.82
N PRO A 73 -8.80 7.57 -4.29
CA PRO A 73 -8.78 8.71 -5.20
C PRO A 73 -9.48 8.39 -6.54
N CYS A 74 -10.17 9.39 -7.09
CA CYS A 74 -10.87 9.31 -8.38
C CYS A 74 -9.90 9.26 -9.56
#